data_AF-A0A7J5DMU1-F1
#
_entry.id   AF-A0A7J5DMU1-F1
#
_cell.length_a   1.000
_cell.length_b   1.000
_cell.length_c   1.000
_cell.angle_alpha   90.00
_cell.angle_beta   90.00
_cell.angle_gamma   90.00
#
_symmetry.space_group_name_H-M   'P 1'
#
loop_
_entity.id
_entity.type
_entity.pdbx_description
1 polymer ?
#
loop_
_entity_poly.entity_id
_entity_poly.type
_entity_poly.pdbx_seq_one_letter_code
_entity_poly.pdbx_strand_id
1 'polypeptide(L)'
;MSGNVLHANATVTCPHGAPATVLPTQSGVMVGGQSASTTADLYTVTGCPFTVGNKPQPCTTIRWQGPSTRIRVRGVPVLLESSTGTGHSAEQAPQGNSTVSVVQQRVVGR
;
A
#
# COMPACT_ATOMS: atom_id res chain seq x y z
N MET A 1 -7.85 13.32 1.65
CA MET A 1 -7.82 11.94 1.10
C MET A 1 -9.22 11.37 1.26
N SER A 2 -9.76 10.75 0.22
CA SER A 2 -11.09 10.15 0.22
C SER A 2 -11.14 9.08 -0.86
N GLY A 3 -11.87 8.00 -0.63
CA GLY A 3 -12.00 6.94 -1.61
C GLY A 3 -12.36 5.62 -0.96
N ASN A 4 -12.31 4.55 -1.75
CA ASN A 4 -12.54 3.21 -1.23
C ASN A 4 -11.48 2.83 -0.20
N VAL A 5 -11.88 2.19 0.89
CA VAL A 5 -10.96 1.65 1.90
C VAL A 5 -10.16 0.50 1.29
N LEU A 6 -8.83 0.55 1.39
CA LEU A 6 -7.96 -0.57 1.00
C LEU A 6 -8.12 -1.75 1.95
N HIS A 7 -7.87 -2.94 1.43
CA HIS A 7 -7.85 -4.18 2.18
C HIS A 7 -6.72 -5.07 1.70
N ALA A 8 -6.45 -6.15 2.41
CA ALA A 8 -5.29 -7.02 2.18
C ALA A 8 -5.21 -7.63 0.76
N ASN A 9 -6.32 -7.72 0.03
CA ASN A 9 -6.36 -8.24 -1.34
C ASN A 9 -6.42 -7.12 -2.40
N ALA A 10 -6.15 -5.86 -2.02
CA ALA A 10 -6.00 -4.78 -2.98
C ALA A 10 -4.72 -4.99 -3.82
N THR A 11 -4.82 -4.80 -5.13
CA THR A 11 -3.64 -4.88 -6.00
C THR A 11 -2.89 -3.56 -5.95
N VAL A 12 -1.67 -3.62 -5.41
CA VAL A 12 -0.72 -2.51 -5.37
C VAL A 12 0.51 -2.90 -6.14
N THR A 13 0.97 -2.04 -7.05
CA THR A 13 2.13 -2.28 -7.90
C THR A 13 3.14 -1.16 -7.70
N CYS A 14 4.41 -1.51 -7.54
CA CYS A 14 5.47 -0.52 -7.46
C CYS A 14 5.58 0.28 -8.78
N PRO A 15 6.28 1.43 -8.79
CA PRO A 15 6.45 2.25 -10.00
C PRO A 15 7.01 1.49 -11.21
N HIS A 16 7.68 0.36 -10.97
CA HIS A 16 8.35 -0.45 -12.00
C HIS A 16 7.59 -1.73 -12.36
N GLY A 17 6.33 -1.86 -11.94
CA GLY A 17 5.46 -2.96 -12.38
C GLY A 17 5.48 -4.22 -11.51
N ALA A 18 6.29 -4.29 -10.46
CA ALA A 18 6.29 -5.43 -9.54
C ALA A 18 5.16 -5.32 -8.50
N PRO A 19 4.40 -6.40 -8.24
CA PRO A 19 3.32 -6.38 -7.26
C PRO A 19 3.85 -6.29 -5.84
N ALA A 20 3.08 -5.66 -4.96
CA ALA A 20 3.31 -5.64 -3.53
C ALA A 20 2.40 -6.66 -2.82
N THR A 21 2.94 -7.33 -1.81
CA THR A 21 2.20 -8.19 -0.89
C THR A 21 1.99 -7.46 0.42
N VAL A 22 0.78 -7.54 0.98
CA VAL A 22 0.44 -6.91 2.26
C VAL A 22 0.57 -7.94 3.37
N LEU A 23 1.24 -7.57 4.46
CA LEU A 23 1.19 -8.26 5.73
C LEU A 23 0.37 -7.41 6.72
N PRO A 24 -0.92 -7.76 6.95
CA PRO A 24 -1.77 -7.00 7.83
C PRO A 24 -1.32 -7.11 9.29
N THR A 25 -1.35 -5.99 10.01
CA THR A 25 -1.12 -5.92 11.46
C THR A 25 -2.39 -6.17 12.27
N GLN A 26 -3.53 -6.29 11.59
CA GLN A 26 -4.84 -6.55 12.18
C GLN A 26 -5.63 -7.56 11.34
N SER A 27 -6.48 -8.34 12.00
CA SER A 27 -7.42 -9.29 11.37
C SER A 27 -8.87 -9.15 11.85
N GLY A 28 -9.17 -8.11 12.64
CA GLY A 28 -10.48 -7.95 13.30
C GLY A 28 -11.48 -7.10 12.53
N VAL A 29 -11.00 -6.16 11.70
CA VAL A 29 -11.88 -5.30 10.89
C VAL A 29 -11.75 -5.72 9.45
N MET A 30 -12.84 -6.26 8.90
CA MET A 30 -12.89 -6.76 7.54
C MET A 30 -13.68 -5.84 6.62
N VAL A 31 -13.20 -5.68 5.39
CA VAL A 31 -13.86 -4.99 4.29
C VAL A 31 -13.84 -5.92 3.09
N GLY A 32 -15.01 -6.24 2.55
CA GLY A 32 -15.10 -7.22 1.44
C GLY A 32 -14.58 -8.62 1.81
N GLY A 33 -14.63 -8.99 3.10
CA GLY A 33 -14.14 -10.28 3.60
C GLY A 33 -12.62 -10.35 3.78
N GLN A 34 -11.90 -9.23 3.69
CA GLN A 34 -10.44 -9.15 3.86
C GLN A 34 -10.09 -8.10 4.91
N SER A 35 -8.95 -8.23 5.61
CA SER A 35 -8.54 -7.25 6.61
C SER A 35 -8.38 -5.85 5.99
N ALA A 36 -9.02 -4.85 6.60
CA ALA A 36 -8.86 -3.45 6.21
C ALA A 36 -7.41 -2.99 6.40
N SER A 37 -6.84 -2.36 5.37
CA SER A 37 -5.44 -1.94 5.40
C SER A 37 -5.24 -0.64 6.18
N THR A 38 -4.15 -0.57 6.93
CA THR A 38 -3.80 0.59 7.77
C THR A 38 -2.36 1.03 7.52
N THR A 39 -1.99 2.21 8.02
CA THR A 39 -0.60 2.70 7.94
C THR A 39 0.41 1.87 8.73
N ALA A 40 -0.05 0.95 9.59
CA ALA A 40 0.82 0.03 10.32
C ALA A 40 1.16 -1.24 9.51
N ASP A 41 0.42 -1.52 8.43
CA ASP A 41 0.63 -2.72 7.62
C ASP A 41 1.92 -2.63 6.81
N LEU A 42 2.59 -3.77 6.65
CA LEU A 42 3.81 -3.86 5.87
C LEU A 42 3.47 -4.26 4.43
N TYR A 43 3.87 -3.42 3.47
CA TYR A 43 3.77 -3.72 2.05
C TYR A 43 5.16 -4.06 1.51
N THR A 44 5.39 -5.32 1.16
CA THR A 44 6.66 -5.80 0.61
C THR A 44 6.56 -5.95 -0.90
N VAL A 45 7.63 -5.64 -1.62
CA VAL A 45 7.72 -5.80 -3.08
C VAL A 45 8.82 -6.80 -3.37
N THR A 46 8.53 -7.78 -4.22
CA THR A 46 9.49 -8.78 -4.68
C THR A 46 9.55 -8.80 -6.20
N GLY A 47 10.71 -9.14 -6.77
CA GLY A 47 10.87 -9.24 -8.22
C GLY A 47 10.89 -7.92 -8.99
N CYS A 48 11.09 -6.78 -8.32
CA CYS A 48 11.25 -5.48 -8.99
C CYS A 48 12.55 -5.44 -9.80
N PRO A 49 12.52 -5.31 -11.14
CA PRO A 49 13.73 -5.37 -11.97
C PRO A 49 14.50 -4.03 -12.02
N PHE A 50 14.04 -3.01 -11.29
CA PHE A 50 14.58 -1.65 -11.40
C PHE A 50 16.07 -1.58 -11.06
N THR A 51 16.81 -0.87 -11.92
CA THR A 51 18.22 -0.54 -11.75
C THR A 51 18.45 0.93 -12.00
N VAL A 52 19.46 1.50 -11.36
CA VAL A 52 20.00 2.84 -11.67
C VAL A 52 21.36 2.63 -12.32
N GLY A 53 21.40 2.77 -13.65
CA GLY A 53 22.54 2.29 -14.45
C GLY A 53 22.74 0.79 -14.25
N ASN A 54 23.96 0.39 -13.85
CA ASN A 54 24.31 -1.01 -13.60
C ASN A 54 24.10 -1.45 -12.14
N LYS A 55 23.56 -0.58 -11.27
CA LYS A 55 23.31 -0.92 -9.86
C LYS A 55 21.84 -1.35 -9.68
N PRO A 56 21.56 -2.60 -9.27
CA PRO A 56 20.22 -3.01 -8.87
C PRO A 56 19.68 -2.12 -7.75
N GLN A 57 18.46 -1.64 -7.93
CA GLN A 57 17.73 -0.83 -6.97
C GLN A 57 16.29 -1.31 -6.91
N PRO A 58 16.01 -2.59 -6.58
CA PRO A 58 14.63 -3.05 -6.51
C PRO A 58 13.84 -2.29 -5.44
N CYS A 59 12.58 -1.95 -5.73
CA CYS A 59 11.63 -1.65 -4.67
C CYS A 59 11.52 -2.88 -3.76
N THR A 60 11.67 -2.68 -2.46
CA THR A 60 11.51 -3.73 -1.43
C THR A 60 10.27 -3.48 -0.59
N THR A 61 9.83 -2.22 -0.47
CA THR A 61 8.65 -1.84 0.31
C THR A 61 7.84 -0.73 -0.34
N ILE A 62 6.55 -0.63 0.00
CA ILE A 62 5.72 0.54 -0.26
C ILE A 62 5.46 1.27 1.06
N ARG A 63 5.70 2.58 1.09
CA ARG A 63 5.36 3.45 2.21
C ARG A 63 4.21 4.36 1.85
N TRP A 64 3.25 4.51 2.76
CA TRP A 64 2.00 5.21 2.49
C TRP A 64 1.96 6.60 3.10
N GLN A 65 1.36 7.52 2.37
CA GLN A 65 1.08 8.88 2.82
C GLN A 65 -0.38 9.24 2.55
N GLY A 66 -0.88 10.23 3.29
CA GLY A 66 -2.28 10.65 3.28
C GLY A 66 -3.25 9.48 3.52
N PRO A 67 -3.22 8.87 4.71
CA PRO A 67 -4.27 7.94 5.11
C PRO A 67 -5.60 8.70 5.37
N SER A 68 -6.63 7.96 5.74
CA SER A 68 -7.88 8.54 6.25
C SER A 68 -7.61 9.43 7.47
N THR A 69 -8.30 10.57 7.52
CA THR A 69 -8.23 11.50 8.65
C THR A 69 -9.23 11.17 9.75
N ARG A 70 -10.27 10.37 9.45
CA ARG A 70 -11.38 10.11 10.37
C ARG A 70 -11.54 8.65 10.75
N ILE A 71 -11.19 7.73 9.86
CA ILE A 71 -11.37 6.30 10.06
C ILE A 71 -10.08 5.71 10.57
N ARG A 72 -10.16 5.06 11.73
CA ARG A 72 -9.06 4.36 12.36
C ARG A 72 -9.50 2.95 12.73
N VAL A 73 -8.62 1.97 12.51
CA VAL A 73 -8.78 0.60 13.01
C VAL A 73 -7.78 0.41 14.13
N ARG A 74 -8.28 0.09 15.34
CA ARG A 74 -7.45 -0.05 16.54
C ARG A 74 -6.53 1.16 16.80
N GLY A 75 -7.04 2.36 16.52
CA GLY A 75 -6.28 3.60 16.68
C GLY A 75 -5.34 3.97 15.52
N VAL A 76 -5.16 3.09 14.54
CA VAL A 76 -4.30 3.32 13.36
C VAL A 76 -5.14 3.79 12.16
N PRO A 77 -4.75 4.87 11.46
CA PRO A 77 -5.44 5.34 10.26
C PRO A 77 -5.54 4.28 9.16
N VAL A 78 -6.71 4.15 8.54
CA VAL A 78 -6.89 3.26 7.38
C VAL A 78 -6.33 3.88 6.10
N LEU A 79 -5.90 3.03 5.17
CA LEU A 79 -5.48 3.43 3.83
C LEU A 79 -6.71 3.52 2.91
N LEU A 80 -6.71 4.53 2.03
CA LEU A 80 -7.77 4.80 1.06
C LEU A 80 -7.21 4.67 -0.35
N GLU A 81 -8.07 4.48 -1.35
CA GLU A 81 -7.69 4.41 -2.76
C GLU A 81 -6.92 5.65 -3.22
N SER A 82 -7.26 6.81 -2.66
CA SER A 82 -6.52 8.05 -2.91
C SER A 82 -5.15 8.11 -2.21
N SER A 83 -4.89 7.25 -1.21
CA SER A 83 -3.64 7.26 -0.45
C SER A 83 -2.45 7.02 -1.38
N THR A 84 -1.39 7.79 -1.19
CA THR A 84 -0.21 7.71 -2.06
C THR A 84 0.80 6.75 -1.48
N GLY A 85 0.95 5.59 -2.11
CA GLY A 85 2.06 4.68 -1.83
C GLY A 85 3.30 5.10 -2.62
N THR A 86 4.48 5.00 -2.01
CA THR A 86 5.77 5.28 -2.65
C THR A 86 6.66 4.06 -2.52
N GLY A 87 7.20 3.57 -3.64
CA GLY A 87 8.16 2.47 -3.65
C GLY A 87 9.50 2.89 -3.07
N HIS A 88 10.10 2.07 -2.23
CA HIS A 88 11.40 2.32 -1.60
C HIS A 88 12.37 1.18 -1.83
N SER A 89 13.64 1.50 -2.06
CA SER A 89 14.73 0.51 -2.16
C SER A 89 15.11 -0.08 -0.80
N ALA A 90 16.01 -1.08 -0.79
CA ALA A 90 16.63 -1.56 0.45
C ALA A 90 17.36 -0.45 1.20
N GLU A 91 18.02 0.47 0.49
CA GLU A 91 18.68 1.67 1.02
C GLU A 91 17.70 2.80 1.38
N GLN A 92 16.39 2.52 1.34
CA GLN A 92 15.31 3.47 1.64
C GLN A 92 15.24 4.66 0.66
N ALA A 93 15.82 4.52 -0.54
CA ALA A 93 15.68 5.53 -1.58
C ALA A 93 14.25 5.49 -2.17
N PRO A 94 13.51 6.61 -2.22
CA PRO A 94 12.20 6.67 -2.85
C PRO A 94 12.33 6.54 -4.37
N GLN A 95 11.44 5.77 -4.99
CA GLN A 95 11.52 5.45 -6.43
C GLN A 95 10.26 5.79 -7.22
N GLY A 96 9.36 6.58 -6.64
CA GLY A 96 8.12 7.01 -7.27
C GLY A 96 6.86 6.41 -6.64
N ASN A 97 5.72 6.81 -7.18
CA ASN A 97 4.39 6.42 -6.68
C ASN A 97 3.98 5.02 -7.15
N SER A 98 3.48 4.20 -6.22
CA SER A 98 2.83 2.94 -6.55
C SER A 98 1.44 3.18 -7.16
N THR A 99 1.01 2.26 -8.01
CA THR A 99 -0.35 2.25 -8.53
C THR A 99 -1.23 1.32 -7.70
N VAL A 100 -2.45 1.76 -7.39
CA VAL A 100 -3.50 0.93 -6.78
C VAL A 100 -4.56 0.70 -7.86
N SER A 101 -4.76 -0.55 -8.28
CA SER A 101 -5.61 -0.87 -9.45
C SER A 101 -6.85 -1.67 -9.10
N VAL A 102 -6.81 -2.48 -8.03
CA VAL A 102 -7.96 -3.25 -7.56
C VAL A 102 -8.25 -2.88 -6.12
N VAL A 103 -9.44 -2.34 -5.90
CA VAL A 103 -10.00 -2.07 -4.57
C VAL A 103 -11.44 -2.56 -4.51
N GLN A 104 -11.90 -2.88 -3.30
CA GLN A 104 -13.32 -3.11 -3.05
C GLN A 104 -14.12 -1.82 -3.33
N GLN A 105 -15.37 -1.95 -3.79
CA GLN A 105 -16.16 -0.82 -4.29
C GLN A 105 -17.32 -0.38 -3.37
N ARG A 106 -17.37 -0.91 -2.13
CA ARG A 106 -18.53 -0.76 -1.24
C ARG A 106 -18.29 0.16 -0.04
N VAL A 107 -17.09 0.13 0.53
CA VAL A 107 -16.76 0.87 1.76
C VAL A 107 -15.90 2.07 1.41
N VAL A 108 -16.47 3.26 1.58
CA VAL A 108 -15.82 4.53 1.25
C VAL A 108 -15.45 5.29 2.53
N GLY A 109 -14.29 5.95 2.53
CA GLY A 109 -13.77 6.70 3.66
C GLY A 109 -13.18 8.06 3.30
N ARG A 110 -12.87 8.86 4.33
CA ARG A 110 -12.19 10.17 4.26
C ARG A 110 -11.28 10.38 5.47
#